data_AF-A0A969R4Q3-F1
#
_entry.id   AF-A0A969R4Q3-F1
#
_cell.length_a   1.000
_cell.length_b   1.000
_cell.length_c   1.000
_cell.angle_alpha   90.00
_cell.angle_beta   90.00
_cell.angle_gamma   90.00
#
_symmetry.space_group_name_H-M   'P 1'
#
loop_
_entity.id
_entity.type
_entity.pdbx_description
1 polymer ?
#
loop_
_entity_poly.entity_id
_entity_poly.type
_entity_poly.pdbx_seq_one_letter_code
_entity_poly.pdbx_strand_id
1 'polypeptide(L)'
;MGNLLAASLDGFWNSQFYQKGDTGRAIAGKIDAGKTEELCCTVNLVNLYKVAIVMPTPKNSLTRFFGEYFIYLLPSAFIVYLVLESYQIDFRPYYVAGKAVLFGLDPYLNHVNNYPEFYTPINANVSPGSGFIYPPFASLLFAPLALLPYVNAKVYYSVAILLILWLLLFELVRYSRFETKGDSLLFAMGSFPVFANFERGQIDILVCYLTILSFLVYQRRQPQAISGFLLALACCIKLFPGIAVFYYLYKRNYKLVAYTFGFMGILFLAPIAYFDTSVYTNYGKRIMPKIFGALTSPVAISTHGQQVVDRVVKSFDSNGLRVTHDFVHGYMNPFLRNNLGGSIVVGAIAFAVLLYYLRHSAIGHQFFSVMTSIFLFNPQTWIMGLVWYIPFFVYLFNKANHLGKFVLVLPLFMPPFTNSNGMLAYAIVLAFAIPKSRHRLLDPSLSTEIRNNPLSQSGRIALGEGVRGIAGI
;
A
#
# COMPACT_ATOMS: atom_id res chain seq x y z
N MET A 1 22.91 3.26 -19.72
CA MET A 1 22.13 3.29 -18.46
C MET A 1 20.95 2.31 -18.42
N GLY A 2 20.55 1.67 -19.53
CA GLY A 2 19.46 0.66 -19.55
C GLY A 2 19.82 -0.77 -19.13
N ASN A 3 21.11 -1.13 -19.06
CA ASN A 3 21.52 -2.53 -18.81
C ASN A 3 21.74 -2.89 -17.34
N LEU A 4 21.83 -1.91 -16.43
CA LEU A 4 22.02 -2.15 -14.99
C LEU A 4 20.69 -2.43 -14.25
N LEU A 5 19.55 -1.94 -14.77
CA LEU A 5 18.23 -2.26 -14.24
C LEU A 5 17.78 -3.70 -14.60
N ALA A 6 18.22 -4.22 -15.76
CA ALA A 6 17.92 -5.60 -16.17
C ALA A 6 18.70 -6.63 -15.33
N ALA A 7 19.97 -6.37 -15.04
CA ALA A 7 20.83 -7.32 -14.32
C ALA A 7 20.43 -7.54 -12.85
N SER A 8 19.88 -6.53 -12.17
CA SER A 8 19.39 -6.69 -10.78
C SER A 8 18.05 -7.46 -10.68
N LEU A 9 17.27 -7.48 -11.76
CA LEU A 9 16.01 -8.22 -11.82
C LEU A 9 16.26 -9.70 -12.17
N ASP A 10 17.16 -10.01 -13.11
CA ASP A 10 17.38 -11.40 -13.54
C ASP A 10 17.96 -12.31 -12.44
N GLY A 11 18.78 -11.77 -11.53
CA GLY A 11 19.36 -12.54 -10.42
C GLY A 11 18.37 -12.93 -9.33
N PHE A 12 17.25 -12.22 -9.18
CA PHE A 12 16.26 -12.46 -8.13
C PHE A 12 15.17 -13.48 -8.56
N TRP A 13 14.99 -13.71 -9.88
CA TRP A 13 13.88 -14.52 -10.41
C TRP A 13 14.27 -15.91 -10.94
N ASN A 14 15.57 -16.23 -11.06
CA ASN A 14 16.03 -17.47 -11.72
C ASN A 14 16.36 -18.65 -10.80
N SER A 15 16.19 -18.55 -9.47
CA SER A 15 16.39 -19.72 -8.60
C SER A 15 15.06 -20.43 -8.31
N GLN A 16 14.95 -21.65 -8.85
CA GLN A 16 14.02 -22.73 -8.50
C GLN A 16 12.73 -22.89 -9.32
N PHE A 17 12.89 -23.36 -10.56
CA PHE A 17 11.95 -24.31 -11.18
C PHE A 17 12.74 -25.31 -12.04
N TYR A 18 13.52 -26.18 -11.40
CA TYR A 18 13.98 -27.43 -12.01
C TYR A 18 14.20 -28.47 -10.90
N GLN A 19 13.16 -29.28 -10.64
CA GLN A 19 13.35 -30.64 -10.18
C GLN A 19 12.51 -31.56 -11.07
N LYS A 20 13.23 -32.29 -11.94
CA LYS A 20 12.73 -33.46 -12.66
C LYS A 20 12.38 -34.54 -11.64
N GLY A 21 11.16 -35.05 -11.67
CA GLY A 21 10.77 -36.30 -11.03
C GLY A 21 10.29 -37.26 -12.11
N ASP A 22 11.13 -38.23 -12.45
CA ASP A 22 10.80 -39.40 -13.27
C ASP A 22 9.73 -40.24 -12.59
N THR A 23 8.68 -40.62 -13.34
CA THR A 23 8.10 -41.97 -13.36
C THR A 23 6.94 -42.04 -14.36
N GLY A 24 7.13 -42.73 -15.47
CA GLY A 24 6.07 -43.07 -16.43
C GLY A 24 6.38 -44.40 -17.11
N ARG A 25 6.13 -45.52 -16.42
CA ARG A 25 6.20 -46.87 -16.98
C ARG A 25 5.11 -47.03 -18.05
N ALA A 26 5.53 -47.38 -19.26
CA ALA A 26 4.66 -47.76 -20.35
C ALA A 26 3.96 -49.10 -20.05
N ILE A 27 2.64 -49.15 -20.24
CA ILE A 27 1.90 -50.39 -20.46
C ILE A 27 1.12 -50.19 -21.77
N ALA A 28 1.63 -50.77 -22.84
CA ALA A 28 0.97 -50.87 -24.14
C ALA A 28 0.12 -52.15 -24.16
N GLY A 29 -1.20 -52.00 -24.14
CA GLY A 29 -2.16 -53.08 -24.40
C GLY A 29 -2.77 -52.91 -25.79
N LYS A 30 -2.64 -53.93 -26.65
CA LYS A 30 -3.23 -54.04 -27.98
C LYS A 30 -4.75 -53.88 -27.96
N ILE A 31 -5.32 -53.21 -28.95
CA ILE A 31 -6.72 -53.38 -29.36
C ILE A 31 -6.77 -53.51 -30.89
N ASP A 32 -7.41 -54.59 -31.34
CA ASP A 32 -7.61 -55.02 -32.73
C ASP A 32 -8.61 -54.16 -33.50
N ALA A 33 -8.48 -54.18 -34.82
CA ALA A 33 -9.39 -53.56 -35.77
C ALA A 33 -10.57 -54.48 -36.12
N GLY A 34 -11.80 -53.97 -36.07
CA GLY A 34 -12.99 -54.69 -36.54
C GLY A 34 -14.28 -53.87 -36.50
N LYS A 35 -14.69 -53.38 -37.67
CA LYS A 35 -16.06 -53.06 -38.17
C LYS A 35 -17.21 -52.85 -37.16
N THR A 36 -17.90 -51.71 -37.21
CA THR A 36 -19.25 -51.54 -37.81
C THR A 36 -19.80 -50.12 -37.59
N GLU A 37 -20.54 -49.63 -38.59
CA GLU A 37 -21.19 -48.32 -38.67
C GLU A 37 -22.51 -48.25 -37.87
N GLU A 38 -23.02 -47.02 -37.72
CA GLU A 38 -24.39 -46.62 -37.30
C GLU A 38 -24.73 -46.65 -35.79
N LEU A 39 -24.68 -45.49 -35.11
CA LEU A 39 -25.83 -44.60 -35.00
C LEU A 39 -25.48 -43.28 -34.28
N CYS A 40 -26.11 -42.22 -34.75
CA CYS A 40 -25.97 -40.83 -34.33
C CYS A 40 -26.47 -40.60 -32.89
N CYS A 41 -25.57 -40.34 -31.93
CA CYS A 41 -25.75 -39.44 -30.77
C CYS A 41 -24.59 -39.63 -29.79
N THR A 42 -23.52 -38.85 -29.91
CA THR A 42 -22.57 -38.70 -28.80
C THR A 42 -22.02 -37.29 -28.79
N VAL A 43 -22.43 -36.56 -27.75
CA VAL A 43 -21.86 -35.30 -27.31
C VAL A 43 -20.33 -35.38 -27.38
N ASN A 44 -19.73 -34.52 -28.19
CA ASN A 44 -18.28 -34.43 -28.36
C ASN A 44 -17.64 -33.95 -27.04
N LEU A 45 -17.29 -34.90 -26.17
CA LEU A 45 -16.66 -34.73 -24.87
C LEU A 45 -15.16 -34.36 -24.93
N VAL A 46 -14.66 -33.94 -26.09
CA VAL A 46 -13.21 -33.74 -26.34
C VAL A 46 -12.74 -32.28 -26.18
N ASN A 47 -13.62 -31.31 -25.93
CA ASN A 47 -13.23 -29.88 -25.84
C ASN A 47 -13.20 -29.25 -24.43
N LEU A 48 -13.27 -30.04 -23.34
CA LEU A 48 -13.34 -29.48 -21.97
C LEU A 48 -12.01 -29.42 -21.20
N TYR A 49 -10.88 -29.82 -21.80
CA TYR A 49 -9.58 -29.77 -21.13
C TYR A 49 -8.51 -29.11 -22.01
N LYS A 50 -8.53 -27.77 -22.09
CA LYS A 50 -7.36 -26.90 -22.33
C LYS A 50 -7.76 -25.42 -22.41
N VAL A 51 -8.35 -24.88 -21.35
CA VAL A 51 -8.18 -23.45 -21.05
C VAL A 51 -7.11 -23.35 -19.96
N ALA A 52 -5.87 -23.68 -20.34
CA ALA A 52 -4.73 -23.18 -19.59
C ALA A 52 -4.71 -21.67 -19.82
N ILE A 53 -5.28 -20.90 -18.90
CA ILE A 53 -5.09 -19.45 -18.86
C ILE A 53 -3.60 -19.24 -18.60
N VAL A 54 -2.81 -19.16 -19.67
CA VAL A 54 -1.40 -18.82 -19.59
C VAL A 54 -1.35 -17.39 -19.10
N MET A 55 -1.12 -17.21 -17.80
CA MET A 55 -0.80 -15.91 -17.23
C MET A 55 0.40 -15.35 -18.00
N PRO A 56 0.33 -14.14 -18.58
CA PRO A 56 1.43 -13.60 -19.34
C PRO A 56 2.69 -13.55 -18.47
N THR A 57 3.83 -13.88 -19.06
CA THR A 57 5.14 -13.74 -18.41
C THR A 57 5.35 -12.29 -17.94
N PRO A 58 6.21 -12.03 -16.94
CA PRO A 58 6.40 -10.68 -16.40
C PRO A 58 6.76 -9.63 -17.46
N LYS A 59 7.61 -10.01 -18.42
CA LYS A 59 8.00 -9.16 -19.57
C LYS A 59 6.80 -8.83 -20.46
N ASN A 60 5.97 -9.82 -20.77
CA ASN A 60 4.76 -9.61 -21.59
C ASN A 60 3.71 -8.77 -20.84
N SER A 61 3.66 -8.87 -19.50
CA SER A 61 2.73 -8.11 -18.66
C SER A 61 3.08 -6.63 -18.61
N LEU A 62 4.36 -6.27 -18.47
CA LEU A 62 4.79 -4.86 -18.44
C LEU A 62 4.56 -4.20 -19.80
N THR A 63 4.94 -4.85 -20.90
CA THR A 63 4.69 -4.34 -22.25
C THR A 63 3.20 -4.11 -22.49
N ARG A 64 2.36 -5.07 -22.08
CA ARG A 64 0.90 -4.92 -22.17
C ARG A 64 0.39 -3.75 -21.33
N PHE A 65 0.88 -3.60 -20.09
CA PHE A 65 0.47 -2.50 -19.22
C PHE A 65 0.77 -1.13 -19.84
N PHE A 66 1.99 -0.93 -20.35
CA PHE A 66 2.32 0.33 -21.02
C PHE A 66 1.58 0.47 -22.36
N GLY A 67 1.32 -0.61 -23.09
CA GLY A 67 0.52 -0.56 -24.31
C GLY A 67 -0.94 -0.13 -24.08
N GLU A 68 -1.58 -0.64 -23.02
CA GLU A 68 -3.01 -0.42 -22.76
C GLU A 68 -3.28 0.78 -21.82
N TYR A 69 -2.39 1.05 -20.87
CA TYR A 69 -2.67 1.96 -19.74
C TYR A 69 -1.82 3.23 -19.70
N PHE A 70 -0.79 3.36 -20.53
CA PHE A 70 0.17 4.48 -20.44
C PHE A 70 -0.50 5.85 -20.54
N ILE A 71 -1.53 6.00 -21.38
CA ILE A 71 -2.28 7.25 -21.52
C ILE A 71 -2.95 7.69 -20.20
N TYR A 72 -3.37 6.75 -19.36
CA TYR A 72 -4.02 7.07 -18.08
C TYR A 72 -3.01 7.46 -16.99
N LEU A 73 -1.71 7.32 -17.26
CA LEU A 73 -0.63 7.82 -16.41
C LEU A 73 -0.28 9.29 -16.71
N LEU A 74 -0.96 9.94 -17.66
CA LEU A 74 -0.72 11.34 -18.06
C LEU A 74 -0.69 12.36 -16.91
N PRO A 75 -1.47 12.23 -15.80
CA PRO A 75 -1.35 13.16 -14.67
C PRO A 75 0.04 13.19 -14.03
N SER A 76 0.92 12.23 -14.34
CA SER A 76 2.34 12.28 -13.98
C SER A 76 3.04 13.56 -14.45
N ALA A 77 2.66 14.12 -15.60
CA ALA A 77 3.23 15.39 -16.08
C ALA A 77 2.90 16.55 -15.12
N PHE A 78 1.66 16.62 -14.64
CA PHE A 78 1.25 17.61 -13.64
C PHE A 78 1.93 17.35 -12.29
N ILE A 79 2.09 16.09 -11.89
CA ILE A 79 2.85 15.71 -10.69
C ILE A 79 4.30 16.20 -10.77
N VAL A 80 4.96 16.05 -11.93
CA VAL A 80 6.33 16.55 -12.12
C VAL A 80 6.38 18.07 -11.94
N TYR A 81 5.44 18.80 -12.54
CA TYR A 81 5.32 20.25 -12.32
C TYR A 81 5.13 20.60 -10.84
N LEU A 82 4.21 19.92 -10.14
CA LEU A 82 4.00 20.11 -8.70
C LEU A 82 5.28 19.88 -7.89
N VAL A 83 6.04 18.83 -8.19
CA VAL A 83 7.31 18.53 -7.50
C VAL A 83 8.34 19.63 -7.74
N LEU A 84 8.43 20.15 -8.97
CA LEU A 84 9.39 21.20 -9.32
C LEU A 84 9.08 22.53 -8.63
N GLU A 85 7.79 22.85 -8.43
CA GLU A 85 7.35 24.12 -7.82
C GLU A 85 7.19 24.07 -6.28
N SER A 86 7.10 22.88 -5.70
CA SER A 86 6.84 22.70 -4.26
C SER A 86 8.11 22.56 -3.44
N TYR A 87 8.12 23.09 -2.22
CA TYR A 87 9.23 22.85 -1.28
C TYR A 87 9.23 21.43 -0.71
N GLN A 88 8.08 20.76 -0.59
CA GLN A 88 7.88 19.49 0.11
C GLN A 88 8.19 19.52 1.61
N ILE A 89 7.27 20.10 2.38
CA ILE A 89 7.40 20.26 3.84
C ILE A 89 7.56 18.95 4.61
N ASP A 90 6.97 17.84 4.13
CA ASP A 90 7.05 16.54 4.81
C ASP A 90 8.31 15.76 4.41
N PHE A 91 8.89 16.01 3.23
CA PHE A 91 10.17 15.44 2.83
C PHE A 91 11.35 16.06 3.59
N ARG A 92 11.27 17.35 3.95
CA ARG A 92 12.38 18.04 4.64
C ARG A 92 12.81 17.35 5.95
N PRO A 93 11.91 16.95 6.87
CA PRO A 93 12.28 16.15 8.03
C PRO A 93 12.93 14.80 7.70
N TYR A 94 12.57 14.16 6.58
CA TYR A 94 13.21 12.92 6.14
C TYR A 94 14.66 13.17 5.73
N TYR A 95 14.87 14.24 4.96
CA TYR A 95 16.20 14.68 4.54
C TYR A 95 17.08 15.04 5.74
N VAL A 96 16.55 15.77 6.73
CA VAL A 96 17.25 16.06 8.00
C VAL A 96 17.58 14.79 8.76
N ALA A 97 16.64 13.85 8.87
CA ALA A 97 16.89 12.58 9.54
C ALA A 97 18.01 11.78 8.82
N GLY A 98 18.03 11.80 7.49
CA GLY A 98 19.12 11.22 6.70
C GLY A 98 20.47 11.90 6.97
N LYS A 99 20.53 13.23 7.07
CA LYS A 99 21.74 13.95 7.51
C LYS A 99 22.13 13.52 8.92
N ALA A 100 21.18 13.39 9.84
CA ALA A 100 21.47 12.95 11.20
C ALA A 100 22.14 11.56 11.23
N VAL A 101 21.68 10.61 10.41
CA VAL A 101 22.34 9.29 10.25
C VAL A 101 23.79 9.45 9.78
N LEU A 102 24.03 10.26 8.73
CA LEU A 102 25.37 10.43 8.15
C LEU A 102 26.39 11.03 9.12
N PHE A 103 25.93 11.79 10.11
CA PHE A 103 26.76 12.50 11.08
C PHE A 103 26.69 11.90 12.50
N GLY A 104 26.03 10.74 12.68
CA GLY A 104 25.91 10.09 13.99
C GLY A 104 25.09 10.89 15.01
N LEU A 105 24.09 11.64 14.55
CA LEU A 105 23.25 12.52 15.35
C LEU A 105 21.87 11.89 15.60
N ASP A 106 21.26 12.15 16.76
CA ASP A 106 19.89 11.71 17.01
C ASP A 106 18.91 12.37 16.01
N PRO A 107 18.15 11.60 15.20
CA PRO A 107 17.27 12.14 14.16
C PRO A 107 16.04 12.87 14.69
N TYR A 108 15.74 12.80 15.99
CA TYR A 108 14.59 13.44 16.63
C TYR A 108 14.93 14.80 17.26
N LEU A 109 16.21 15.15 17.33
CA LEU A 109 16.70 16.38 17.95
C LEU A 109 17.21 17.38 16.90
N ASN A 110 17.15 18.67 17.24
CA ASN A 110 17.80 19.72 16.47
C ASN A 110 19.20 19.97 17.02
N HIS A 111 20.21 19.76 16.17
CA HIS A 111 21.63 19.94 16.52
C HIS A 111 22.16 21.27 15.98
N VAL A 112 21.39 22.35 16.17
CA VAL A 112 21.65 23.67 15.53
C VAL A 112 22.99 24.28 15.93
N ASN A 113 23.46 24.01 17.15
CA ASN A 113 24.76 24.49 17.62
C ASN A 113 25.94 23.83 16.90
N ASN A 114 25.75 22.60 16.40
CA ASN A 114 26.80 21.81 15.78
C ASN A 114 26.75 21.90 14.25
N TYR A 115 25.53 21.84 13.69
CA TYR A 115 25.27 21.82 12.26
C TYR A 115 24.12 22.78 11.91
N PRO A 116 24.29 24.09 12.10
CA PRO A 116 23.23 25.07 11.86
C PRO A 116 22.65 24.92 10.45
N GLU A 117 23.47 24.63 9.44
CA GLU A 117 23.08 24.46 8.03
C GLU A 117 22.09 23.32 7.77
N PHE A 118 21.93 22.34 8.67
CA PHE A 118 20.92 21.29 8.53
C PHE A 118 19.55 21.76 9.02
N TYR A 119 19.55 22.64 10.02
CA TYR A 119 18.42 23.03 10.83
C TYR A 119 18.10 24.53 10.70
N THR A 120 18.62 25.19 9.65
CA THR A 120 18.52 26.64 9.45
C THR A 120 17.14 27.01 9.01
N PRO A 121 16.24 27.27 9.97
CA PRO A 121 15.50 28.55 9.95
C PRO A 121 14.93 29.06 11.31
N ILE A 122 14.35 30.28 11.30
CA ILE A 122 13.85 31.02 12.47
C ILE A 122 13.12 30.09 13.45
N ASN A 123 13.56 30.13 14.70
CA ASN A 123 13.07 29.32 15.83
C ASN A 123 13.55 27.87 15.92
N ALA A 124 14.44 27.36 15.04
CA ALA A 124 15.07 26.05 15.26
C ALA A 124 15.83 25.97 16.60
N ASN A 125 16.44 27.09 17.02
CA ASN A 125 17.06 27.24 18.33
C ASN A 125 16.07 27.15 19.51
N VAL A 126 14.78 27.43 19.28
CA VAL A 126 13.73 27.38 20.32
C VAL A 126 12.79 26.18 20.16
N SER A 127 12.94 25.39 19.09
CA SER A 127 12.21 24.13 18.88
C SER A 127 13.17 22.95 19.07
N PRO A 128 13.04 22.14 20.13
CA PRO A 128 14.00 21.07 20.41
C PRO A 128 13.88 19.85 19.46
N GLY A 129 12.89 19.80 18.56
CA GLY A 129 12.61 18.63 17.72
C GLY A 129 12.74 18.89 16.21
N SER A 130 13.24 17.88 15.49
CA SER A 130 13.52 17.92 14.03
C SER A 130 12.31 17.84 13.10
N GLY A 131 11.13 17.54 13.64
CA GLY A 131 9.94 17.26 12.83
C GLY A 131 9.85 15.83 12.32
N PHE A 132 10.88 15.01 12.51
CA PHE A 132 10.86 13.61 12.12
C PHE A 132 9.96 12.80 13.09
N ILE A 133 8.86 12.26 12.58
CA ILE A 133 7.83 11.56 13.39
C ILE A 133 7.70 10.06 13.07
N TYR A 134 8.73 9.45 12.48
CA TYR A 134 8.69 8.07 12.00
C TYR A 134 9.52 7.14 12.90
N PRO A 135 9.30 5.81 12.85
CA PRO A 135 10.12 4.86 13.61
C PRO A 135 11.61 5.01 13.27
N PRO A 136 12.53 4.68 14.20
CA PRO A 136 13.96 4.95 14.02
C PRO A 136 14.55 4.38 12.72
N PHE A 137 14.12 3.19 12.30
CA PHE A 137 14.55 2.57 11.04
C PHE A 137 14.32 3.46 9.82
N ALA A 138 13.22 4.22 9.78
CA ALA A 138 12.90 5.08 8.64
C ALA A 138 13.98 6.15 8.39
N SER A 139 14.72 6.59 9.41
CA SER A 139 15.80 7.57 9.24
C SER A 139 16.93 7.05 8.34
N LEU A 140 17.28 5.76 8.48
CA LEU A 140 18.33 5.09 7.70
C LEU A 140 18.00 5.08 6.20
N LEU A 141 16.71 4.95 5.85
CA LEU A 141 16.24 4.92 4.46
C LEU A 141 16.58 6.21 3.69
N PHE A 142 16.66 7.33 4.40
CA PHE A 142 16.89 8.64 3.80
C PHE A 142 18.36 9.07 3.82
N ALA A 143 19.25 8.33 4.48
CA ALA A 143 20.67 8.64 4.52
C ALA A 143 21.32 8.72 3.12
N PRO A 144 21.04 7.80 2.15
CA PRO A 144 21.60 7.90 0.81
C PRO A 144 21.16 9.17 0.06
N LEU A 145 19.89 9.58 0.23
CA LEU A 145 19.36 10.79 -0.39
C LEU A 145 19.96 12.05 0.25
N ALA A 146 20.28 12.00 1.54
CA ALA A 146 20.89 13.11 2.27
C ALA A 146 22.35 13.41 1.86
N LEU A 147 22.98 12.57 1.05
CA LEU A 147 24.28 12.88 0.43
C LEU A 147 24.15 13.96 -0.66
N LEU A 148 22.97 14.11 -1.25
CA LEU A 148 22.70 15.05 -2.32
C LEU A 148 22.28 16.42 -1.77
N PRO A 149 22.43 17.51 -2.53
CA PRO A 149 21.75 18.77 -2.23
C PRO A 149 20.23 18.58 -2.15
N TYR A 150 19.55 19.35 -1.29
CA TYR A 150 18.13 19.19 -0.98
C TYR A 150 17.24 19.07 -2.22
N VAL A 151 17.41 19.98 -3.20
CA VAL A 151 16.60 19.99 -4.44
C VAL A 151 16.75 18.67 -5.21
N ASN A 152 17.97 18.16 -5.32
CA ASN A 152 18.24 16.90 -6.02
C ASN A 152 17.65 15.72 -5.24
N ALA A 153 17.85 15.67 -3.93
CA ALA A 153 17.28 14.64 -3.06
C ALA A 153 15.75 14.56 -3.19
N LYS A 154 15.08 15.73 -3.15
CA LYS A 154 13.64 15.89 -3.33
C LYS A 154 13.15 15.36 -4.68
N VAL A 155 13.85 15.71 -5.76
CA VAL A 155 13.51 15.26 -7.12
C VAL A 155 13.68 13.75 -7.26
N TYR A 156 14.82 13.18 -6.85
CA TYR A 156 15.04 11.73 -6.93
C TYR A 156 14.06 10.94 -6.06
N TYR A 157 13.79 11.42 -4.85
CA TYR A 157 12.75 10.86 -3.99
C TYR A 157 11.40 10.84 -4.69
N SER A 158 10.98 11.98 -5.26
CA SER A 158 9.69 12.09 -5.93
C SER A 158 9.59 11.21 -7.18
N VAL A 159 10.66 11.11 -7.97
CA VAL A 159 10.73 10.16 -9.10
C VAL A 159 10.56 8.72 -8.60
N ALA A 160 11.25 8.33 -7.53
CA ALA A 160 11.10 7.00 -6.95
C ALA A 160 9.66 6.73 -6.49
N ILE A 161 9.03 7.67 -5.78
CA ILE A 161 7.64 7.57 -5.33
C ILE A 161 6.66 7.47 -6.52
N LEU A 162 6.91 8.20 -7.62
CA LEU A 162 6.10 8.12 -8.84
C LEU A 162 6.22 6.75 -9.52
N LEU A 163 7.42 6.21 -9.63
CA LEU A 163 7.64 4.85 -10.15
C LEU A 163 6.97 3.81 -9.25
N ILE A 164 7.02 3.98 -7.93
CA ILE A 164 6.34 3.09 -6.98
C ILE A 164 4.81 3.18 -7.14
N LEU A 165 4.26 4.37 -7.36
CA LEU A 165 2.84 4.54 -7.66
C LEU A 165 2.44 3.80 -8.94
N TRP A 166 3.25 3.91 -10.00
CA TRP A 166 3.03 3.15 -11.24
C TRP A 166 3.12 1.65 -11.01
N LEU A 167 4.08 1.17 -10.22
CA LEU A 167 4.20 -0.24 -9.85
C LEU A 167 3.00 -0.71 -9.02
N LEU A 168 2.48 0.10 -8.11
CA LEU A 168 1.25 -0.20 -7.37
C LEU A 168 0.07 -0.39 -8.33
N LEU A 169 -0.14 0.55 -9.26
CA LEU A 169 -1.22 0.48 -10.25
C LEU A 169 -1.04 -0.71 -11.19
N PHE A 170 0.17 -0.96 -11.66
CA PHE A 170 0.51 -2.13 -12.46
C PHE A 170 0.17 -3.44 -11.74
N GLU A 171 0.55 -3.56 -10.46
CA GLU A 171 0.31 -4.77 -9.69
C GLU A 171 -1.18 -4.99 -9.38
N LEU A 172 -1.97 -3.91 -9.24
CA LEU A 172 -3.42 -3.97 -9.12
C LEU A 172 -4.09 -4.40 -10.44
N VAL A 173 -3.67 -3.84 -11.57
CA VAL A 173 -4.16 -4.23 -12.92
C VAL A 173 -3.81 -5.68 -13.22
N ARG A 174 -2.59 -6.10 -12.90
CA ARG A 174 -2.15 -7.49 -13.03
C ARG A 174 -2.95 -8.42 -12.12
N TYR A 175 -3.22 -8.01 -10.89
CA TYR A 175 -4.07 -8.77 -9.96
C TYR A 175 -5.49 -8.94 -10.50
N SER A 176 -6.03 -7.94 -11.19
CA SER A 176 -7.31 -8.00 -11.90
C SER A 176 -7.22 -8.66 -13.28
N ARG A 177 -6.09 -9.30 -13.64
CA ARG A 177 -5.87 -9.93 -14.96
C ARG A 177 -6.11 -8.99 -16.15
N PHE A 178 -5.74 -7.73 -16.00
CA PHE A 178 -5.93 -6.68 -17.01
C PHE A 178 -7.41 -6.35 -17.31
N GLU A 179 -8.33 -6.75 -16.45
CA GLU A 179 -9.74 -6.35 -16.58
C GLU A 179 -9.98 -4.90 -16.17
N THR A 180 -9.07 -4.27 -15.40
CA THR A 180 -9.17 -2.90 -14.85
C THR A 180 -9.46 -1.84 -15.93
N LYS A 181 -10.37 -0.89 -15.69
CA LYS A 181 -10.63 0.20 -16.65
C LYS A 181 -9.59 1.29 -16.46
N GLY A 182 -9.03 1.79 -17.55
CA GLY A 182 -8.03 2.86 -17.52
C GLY A 182 -8.49 4.12 -16.78
N ASP A 183 -9.77 4.46 -16.86
CA ASP A 183 -10.37 5.58 -16.11
C ASP A 183 -10.09 5.50 -14.60
N SER A 184 -10.05 4.31 -14.02
CA SER A 184 -9.71 4.15 -12.60
C SER A 184 -8.27 4.56 -12.29
N LEU A 185 -7.33 4.31 -13.21
CA LEU A 185 -5.95 4.78 -13.06
C LEU A 185 -5.88 6.29 -13.23
N LEU A 186 -6.63 6.86 -14.18
CA LEU A 186 -6.71 8.30 -14.38
C LEU A 186 -7.25 9.00 -13.12
N PHE A 187 -8.34 8.50 -12.55
CA PHE A 187 -8.90 9.03 -11.30
C PHE A 187 -7.95 8.86 -10.12
N ALA A 188 -7.26 7.73 -10.00
CA ALA A 188 -6.28 7.53 -8.93
C ALA A 188 -5.10 8.51 -9.06
N MET A 189 -4.51 8.60 -10.26
CA MET A 189 -3.38 9.49 -10.56
C MET A 189 -3.73 10.97 -10.43
N GLY A 190 -4.94 11.35 -10.85
CA GLY A 190 -5.44 12.72 -10.82
C GLY A 190 -6.09 13.15 -9.50
N SER A 191 -5.98 12.34 -8.44
CA SER A 191 -6.70 12.57 -7.19
C SER A 191 -5.96 13.52 -6.22
N PHE A 192 -6.71 14.20 -5.36
CA PHE A 192 -6.16 15.02 -4.28
C PHE A 192 -5.15 14.27 -3.40
N PRO A 193 -5.39 13.02 -2.92
CA PRO A 193 -4.38 12.29 -2.14
C PRO A 193 -3.05 12.11 -2.87
N VAL A 194 -3.07 11.82 -4.16
CA VAL A 194 -1.84 11.64 -4.94
C VAL A 194 -1.11 12.97 -5.08
N PHE A 195 -1.80 14.03 -5.50
CA PHE A 195 -1.19 15.36 -5.61
C PHE A 195 -0.64 15.86 -4.26
N ALA A 196 -1.37 15.65 -3.17
CA ALA A 196 -0.94 15.97 -1.82
C ALA A 196 0.34 15.23 -1.42
N ASN A 197 0.48 13.96 -1.82
CA ASN A 197 1.69 13.19 -1.51
C ASN A 197 2.92 13.80 -2.20
N PHE A 198 2.80 14.23 -3.46
CA PHE A 198 3.90 14.80 -4.22
C PHE A 198 4.19 16.26 -3.88
N GLU A 199 3.17 17.06 -3.57
CA GLU A 199 3.35 18.46 -3.15
C GLU A 199 4.06 18.54 -1.80
N ARG A 200 3.78 17.59 -0.88
CA ARG A 200 4.42 17.55 0.44
C ARG A 200 5.66 16.67 0.54
N GLY A 201 5.83 15.72 -0.39
CA GLY A 201 6.89 14.73 -0.36
C GLY A 201 6.65 13.62 0.68
N GLN A 202 5.44 13.09 0.73
CA GLN A 202 5.02 12.04 1.66
C GLN A 202 5.48 10.65 1.27
N ILE A 203 5.61 9.76 2.26
CA ILE A 203 6.07 8.37 2.10
C ILE A 203 4.92 7.35 2.01
N ASP A 204 3.67 7.80 2.15
CA ASP A 204 2.51 6.91 2.28
C ASP A 204 2.30 6.00 1.08
N ILE A 205 2.62 6.46 -0.13
CA ILE A 205 2.57 5.63 -1.35
C ILE A 205 3.52 4.43 -1.26
N LEU A 206 4.76 4.63 -0.79
CA LEU A 206 5.72 3.53 -0.60
C LEU A 206 5.21 2.54 0.44
N VAL A 207 4.73 3.03 1.58
CA VAL A 207 4.22 2.18 2.66
C VAL A 207 2.99 1.38 2.20
N CYS A 208 2.07 2.03 1.49
CA CYS A 208 0.91 1.39 0.87
C CYS A 208 1.37 0.29 -0.11
N TYR A 209 2.29 0.63 -1.02
CA TYR A 209 2.83 -0.33 -1.99
C TYR A 209 3.47 -1.55 -1.33
N LEU A 210 4.35 -1.38 -0.33
CA LEU A 210 4.97 -2.51 0.38
C LEU A 210 3.94 -3.42 1.04
N THR A 211 2.88 -2.84 1.60
CA THR A 211 1.79 -3.57 2.27
C THR A 211 0.94 -4.33 1.26
N ILE A 212 0.58 -3.70 0.14
CA ILE A 212 -0.15 -4.37 -0.94
C ILE A 212 0.72 -5.44 -1.60
N LEU A 213 2.00 -5.17 -1.84
CA LEU A 213 2.93 -6.13 -2.41
C LEU A 213 3.11 -7.35 -1.49
N SER A 214 3.21 -7.15 -0.18
CA SER A 214 3.22 -8.26 0.80
C SER A 214 2.03 -9.19 0.62
N PHE A 215 0.83 -8.61 0.48
CA PHE A 215 -0.40 -9.35 0.20
C PHE A 215 -0.37 -10.05 -1.16
N LEU A 216 0.06 -9.38 -2.22
CA LEU A 216 0.11 -9.96 -3.56
C LEU A 216 1.13 -11.09 -3.67
N VAL A 217 2.31 -10.96 -3.06
CA VAL A 217 3.33 -12.01 -2.95
C VAL A 217 2.73 -13.23 -2.24
N TYR A 218 2.00 -13.02 -1.15
CA TYR A 218 1.33 -14.10 -0.42
C TYR A 218 0.28 -14.80 -1.30
N GLN A 219 -0.54 -14.01 -2.00
CA GLN A 219 -1.57 -14.53 -2.92
C GLN A 219 -0.98 -15.30 -4.11
N ARG A 220 0.23 -14.95 -4.55
CA ARG A 220 1.00 -15.65 -5.59
C ARG A 220 1.65 -16.94 -5.11
N ARG A 221 1.41 -17.36 -3.86
CA ARG A 221 2.01 -18.56 -3.24
C ARG A 221 3.54 -18.53 -3.18
N GLN A 222 4.12 -17.33 -3.18
CA GLN A 222 5.56 -17.14 -2.95
C GLN A 222 5.92 -17.39 -1.48
N PRO A 223 7.22 -17.55 -1.15
CA PRO A 223 7.65 -17.78 0.23
C PRO A 223 7.09 -16.72 1.20
N GLN A 224 6.42 -17.16 2.25
CA GLN A 224 5.80 -16.26 3.23
C GLN A 224 6.82 -15.36 3.95
N ALA A 225 8.09 -15.74 3.96
CA ALA A 225 9.17 -14.89 4.47
C ALA A 225 9.30 -13.58 3.68
N ILE A 226 9.10 -13.61 2.35
CA ILE A 226 9.15 -12.40 1.51
C ILE A 226 7.97 -11.48 1.85
N SER A 227 6.76 -12.03 1.93
CA SER A 227 5.58 -11.27 2.39
C SER A 227 5.77 -10.71 3.80
N GLY A 228 6.32 -11.52 4.71
CA GLY A 228 6.60 -11.13 6.08
C GLY A 228 7.59 -9.97 6.16
N PHE A 229 8.69 -10.05 5.40
CA PHE A 229 9.70 -9.00 5.29
C PHE A 229 9.13 -7.70 4.73
N LEU A 230 8.38 -7.76 3.63
CA LEU A 230 7.76 -6.56 3.02
C LEU A 230 6.80 -5.86 4.00
N LEU A 231 6.01 -6.63 4.74
CA LEU A 231 5.11 -6.07 5.76
C LEU A 231 5.88 -5.51 6.96
N ALA A 232 6.94 -6.19 7.40
CA ALA A 232 7.82 -5.70 8.46
C ALA A 232 8.48 -4.38 8.06
N LEU A 233 8.97 -4.28 6.82
CA LEU A 233 9.55 -3.07 6.27
C LEU A 233 8.53 -1.92 6.26
N ALA A 234 7.30 -2.18 5.81
CA ALA A 234 6.23 -1.19 5.86
C ALA A 234 5.97 -0.71 7.31
N CYS A 235 5.90 -1.62 8.28
CA CYS A 235 5.66 -1.31 9.70
C CYS A 235 6.83 -0.53 10.35
N CYS A 236 8.07 -0.84 9.98
CA CYS A 236 9.26 -0.14 10.44
C CYS A 236 9.46 1.22 9.77
N ILE A 237 8.81 1.46 8.61
CA ILE A 237 8.74 2.79 8.00
C ILE A 237 7.60 3.61 8.62
N LYS A 238 6.43 3.03 8.84
CA LYS A 238 5.26 3.70 9.44
C LYS A 238 4.43 2.69 10.21
N LEU A 239 3.80 3.07 11.33
CA LEU A 239 3.15 2.10 12.23
C LEU A 239 1.83 1.51 11.70
N PHE A 240 1.02 2.30 11.00
CA PHE A 240 -0.36 1.94 10.62
C PHE A 240 -0.55 0.68 9.74
N PRO A 241 0.38 0.28 8.85
CA PRO A 241 0.35 -1.03 8.18
C PRO A 241 0.24 -2.23 9.11
N GLY A 242 0.54 -2.08 10.40
CA GLY A 242 0.37 -3.13 11.42
C GLY A 242 -1.05 -3.72 11.46
N ILE A 243 -2.05 -2.99 10.95
CA ILE A 243 -3.42 -3.52 10.76
C ILE A 243 -3.44 -4.79 9.88
N ALA A 244 -2.55 -4.90 8.90
CA ALA A 244 -2.44 -6.12 8.08
C ALA A 244 -1.98 -7.33 8.90
N VAL A 245 -1.18 -7.15 9.96
CA VAL A 245 -0.79 -8.24 10.87
C VAL A 245 -2.03 -8.82 11.57
N PHE A 246 -2.93 -7.97 12.06
CA PHE A 246 -4.20 -8.40 12.66
C PHE A 246 -5.10 -9.12 11.66
N TYR A 247 -5.08 -8.70 10.39
CA TYR A 247 -5.78 -9.42 9.32
C TYR A 247 -5.23 -10.84 9.13
N TYR A 248 -3.91 -11.02 9.08
CA TYR A 248 -3.31 -12.35 8.96
C TYR A 248 -3.48 -13.22 10.20
N LEU A 249 -3.49 -12.62 11.40
CA LEU A 249 -3.87 -13.29 12.64
C LEU A 249 -5.32 -13.80 12.58
N TYR A 250 -6.27 -12.98 12.13
CA TYR A 250 -7.66 -13.40 11.92
C TYR A 250 -7.76 -14.54 10.90
N LYS A 251 -6.93 -14.51 9.85
CA LYS A 251 -6.81 -15.61 8.87
C LYS A 251 -6.02 -16.82 9.38
N ARG A 252 -5.60 -16.84 10.66
CA ARG A 252 -4.80 -17.90 11.30
C ARG A 252 -3.50 -18.20 10.58
N ASN A 253 -2.95 -17.22 9.85
CA ASN A 253 -1.67 -17.37 9.17
C ASN A 253 -0.53 -16.98 10.12
N TYR A 254 -0.33 -17.79 11.16
CA TYR A 254 0.67 -17.54 12.19
C TYR A 254 2.10 -17.55 11.65
N LYS A 255 2.37 -18.31 10.58
CA LYS A 255 3.69 -18.37 9.94
C LYS A 255 4.09 -17.03 9.33
N LEU A 256 3.21 -16.40 8.55
CA LEU A 256 3.46 -15.06 8.00
C LEU A 256 3.63 -14.04 9.12
N VAL A 257 2.76 -14.08 10.14
CA VAL A 257 2.84 -13.19 11.30
C VAL A 257 4.19 -13.33 12.03
N ALA A 258 4.65 -14.56 12.25
CA ALA A 258 5.96 -14.82 12.87
C ALA A 258 7.12 -14.27 12.03
N TYR A 259 7.11 -14.45 10.71
CA TYR A 259 8.11 -13.82 9.84
C TYR A 259 8.07 -12.30 9.94
N THR A 260 6.88 -11.70 9.90
CA THR A 260 6.73 -10.25 10.06
C THR A 260 7.35 -9.77 11.37
N PHE A 261 7.02 -10.38 12.51
CA PHE A 261 7.61 -9.98 13.79
C PHE A 261 9.12 -10.22 13.85
N GLY A 262 9.62 -11.34 13.30
CA GLY A 262 11.05 -11.62 13.24
C GLY A 262 11.83 -10.56 12.46
N PHE A 263 11.39 -10.25 11.23
CA PHE A 263 12.02 -9.18 10.44
C PHE A 263 11.82 -7.80 11.06
N MET A 264 10.66 -7.54 11.67
CA MET A 264 10.41 -6.25 12.33
C MET A 264 11.36 -6.06 13.51
N GLY A 265 11.68 -7.11 14.27
CA GLY A 265 12.70 -7.08 15.31
C GLY A 265 14.09 -6.74 14.76
N ILE A 266 14.51 -7.38 13.66
CA ILE A 266 15.80 -7.10 13.01
C ILE A 266 15.87 -5.65 12.52
N LEU A 267 14.86 -5.20 11.76
CA LEU A 267 14.80 -3.84 11.22
C LEU A 267 14.68 -2.79 12.33
N PHE A 268 13.94 -3.10 13.39
CA PHE A 268 13.80 -2.24 14.56
C PHE A 268 15.14 -2.03 15.25
N LEU A 269 16.00 -3.06 15.35
CA LEU A 269 17.33 -2.98 15.98
C LEU A 269 18.43 -2.38 15.08
N ALA A 270 18.26 -2.38 13.77
CA ALA A 270 19.26 -1.87 12.82
C ALA A 270 19.79 -0.45 13.12
N PRO A 271 18.98 0.52 13.61
CA PRO A 271 19.45 1.85 13.99
C PRO A 271 20.53 1.87 15.09
N ILE A 272 20.63 0.83 15.93
CA ILE A 272 21.67 0.74 16.98
C ILE A 272 23.08 0.70 16.38
N ALA A 273 23.23 0.27 15.12
CA ALA A 273 24.52 0.31 14.44
C ALA A 273 25.03 1.74 14.16
N TYR A 274 24.15 2.74 14.21
CA TYR A 274 24.47 4.15 13.91
C TYR A 274 24.20 5.09 15.08
N PHE A 275 23.37 4.68 16.04
CA PHE A 275 22.90 5.51 17.16
C PHE A 275 22.95 4.75 18.48
N ASP A 276 23.06 5.51 19.57
CA ASP A 276 22.85 4.97 20.90
C ASP A 276 21.38 4.59 21.15
N THR A 277 21.14 3.77 22.17
CA THR A 277 19.78 3.33 22.57
C THR A 277 18.85 4.49 22.96
N SER A 278 19.40 5.68 23.17
CA SER A 278 18.66 6.94 23.41
C SER A 278 17.68 7.25 22.27
N VAL A 279 17.94 6.82 21.04
CA VAL A 279 17.05 7.03 19.87
C VAL A 279 15.64 6.46 20.11
N TYR A 280 15.53 5.30 20.76
CA TYR A 280 14.23 4.70 21.09
C TYR A 280 13.56 5.40 22.26
N THR A 281 14.35 5.90 23.22
CA THR A 281 13.82 6.71 24.33
C THR A 281 13.25 8.02 23.81
N ASN A 282 13.94 8.68 22.87
CA ASN A 282 13.46 9.90 22.22
C ASN A 282 12.24 9.62 21.33
N TYR A 283 12.22 8.54 20.56
CA TYR A 283 11.04 8.12 19.81
C TYR A 283 9.83 7.88 20.73
N GLY A 284 10.01 7.09 21.79
CA GLY A 284 8.96 6.75 22.74
C GLY A 284 8.42 7.96 23.50
N LYS A 285 9.29 8.84 24.00
CA LYS A 285 8.87 9.99 24.83
C LYS A 285 8.43 11.20 24.02
N ARG A 286 9.02 11.48 22.85
CA ARG A 286 8.78 12.71 22.09
C ARG A 286 7.85 12.53 20.90
N ILE A 287 7.85 11.35 20.29
CA ILE A 287 7.14 11.09 19.04
C ILE A 287 5.85 10.31 19.26
N MET A 288 5.88 9.22 20.04
CA MET A 288 4.66 8.41 20.27
C MET A 288 3.48 9.23 20.80
N PRO A 289 3.64 10.14 21.79
CA PRO A 289 2.54 11.00 22.21
C PRO A 289 1.97 11.85 21.07
N LYS A 290 2.82 12.37 20.18
CA LYS A 290 2.40 13.19 19.03
C LYS A 290 1.62 12.40 17.98
N ILE A 291 2.08 11.19 17.63
CA ILE A 291 1.37 10.30 16.68
C ILE A 291 -0.02 9.94 17.21
N PHE A 292 -0.10 9.72 18.51
CA PHE A 292 -1.30 9.23 19.18
C PHE A 292 -2.17 10.34 19.82
N GLY A 293 -1.85 11.61 19.58
CA GLY A 293 -2.70 12.74 19.94
C GLY A 293 -2.67 13.17 21.41
N ALA A 294 -1.67 12.78 22.20
CA ALA A 294 -1.51 13.23 23.59
C ALA A 294 -0.63 14.48 23.70
N LEU A 295 -1.21 15.51 24.35
CA LEU A 295 -0.68 16.82 24.77
C LEU A 295 -0.14 17.73 23.66
N THR A 296 -1.08 18.49 23.09
CA THR A 296 -0.84 19.87 22.66
C THR A 296 -0.07 20.61 23.76
N SER A 297 1.23 20.80 23.57
CA SER A 297 1.76 22.11 23.92
C SER A 297 1.21 23.07 22.87
N PRO A 298 0.70 24.27 23.22
CA PRO A 298 0.22 25.28 22.28
C PRO A 298 1.40 25.92 21.53
N VAL A 299 2.36 25.09 21.09
CA VAL A 299 3.46 25.53 20.26
C VAL A 299 2.85 25.70 18.89
N ALA A 300 2.82 26.96 18.44
CA ALA A 300 2.57 27.34 17.07
C ALA A 300 3.21 26.31 16.14
N ILE A 301 2.46 25.83 15.14
CA ILE A 301 2.93 24.88 14.13
C ILE A 301 4.36 25.28 13.78
N SER A 302 5.33 24.47 14.24
CA SER A 302 6.73 24.73 13.93
C SER A 302 6.78 24.61 12.43
N THR A 303 7.00 25.72 11.74
CA THR A 303 7.16 25.75 10.31
C THR A 303 8.47 25.06 9.88
N HIS A 304 9.06 24.24 10.77
CA HIS A 304 10.40 23.66 10.66
C HIS A 304 11.38 24.71 10.16
N GLY A 305 11.19 25.92 10.71
CA GLY A 305 11.58 27.25 10.26
C GLY A 305 11.27 27.58 8.78
N GLN A 306 10.09 28.10 8.55
CA GLN A 306 9.80 28.74 7.28
C GLN A 306 9.26 30.12 7.61
N GLN A 307 9.74 31.12 6.88
CA GLN A 307 9.05 32.39 6.85
C GLN A 307 7.77 32.19 6.05
N VAL A 308 6.64 32.46 6.69
CA VAL A 308 5.34 32.51 6.01
C VAL A 308 5.11 33.96 5.61
N VAL A 309 5.15 34.23 4.30
CA VAL A 309 4.77 35.52 3.72
C VAL A 309 3.59 35.24 2.80
N ASP A 310 2.46 35.91 3.00
CA ASP A 310 1.22 35.71 2.22
C ASP A 310 0.76 34.25 2.15
N ARG A 311 0.84 33.52 3.27
CA ARG A 311 0.52 32.08 3.38
C ARG A 311 1.40 31.14 2.54
N VAL A 312 2.52 31.67 2.03
CA VAL A 312 3.55 30.93 1.31
C VAL A 312 4.81 30.79 2.17
N VAL A 313 5.25 29.55 2.34
CA VAL A 313 6.55 29.21 2.93
C VAL A 313 7.68 29.57 1.97
N LYS A 314 8.62 30.40 2.42
CA LYS A 314 9.92 30.61 1.76
C LYS A 314 11.01 29.89 2.55
N SER A 315 11.78 29.06 1.87
CA SER A 315 12.93 28.33 2.43
C SER A 315 14.25 28.93 1.96
N PHE A 316 15.27 28.90 2.81
CA PHE A 316 16.63 29.34 2.47
C PHE A 316 17.35 28.34 1.55
N ASP A 317 17.07 27.04 1.70
CA ASP A 317 17.67 25.97 0.88
C ASP A 317 17.21 25.98 -0.59
N SER A 318 16.24 26.83 -0.95
CA SER A 318 15.78 26.97 -2.32
C SER A 318 15.08 28.32 -2.56
N ASN A 319 15.72 29.17 -3.35
CA ASN A 319 15.13 30.41 -3.82
C ASN A 319 14.06 30.11 -4.89
N GLY A 320 12.78 30.26 -4.52
CA GLY A 320 11.67 30.22 -5.48
C GLY A 320 10.60 29.15 -5.26
N LEU A 321 10.85 28.15 -4.41
CA LEU A 321 9.84 27.13 -4.10
C LEU A 321 8.76 27.69 -3.15
N ARG A 322 7.51 27.28 -3.38
CA ARG A 322 6.35 27.74 -2.62
C ARG A 322 5.72 26.54 -1.90
N VAL A 323 5.25 26.75 -0.66
CA VAL A 323 4.27 25.84 -0.03
C VAL A 323 3.07 26.67 0.34
N THR A 324 1.89 26.23 -0.06
CA THR A 324 0.64 26.87 0.36
C THR A 324 0.11 26.14 1.60
N HIS A 325 -0.23 26.89 2.65
CA HIS A 325 -0.84 26.31 3.84
C HIS A 325 -2.31 25.90 3.62
N ASP A 326 -2.97 26.32 2.53
CA ASP A 326 -4.42 26.17 2.45
C ASP A 326 -4.89 25.07 1.50
N PHE A 327 -4.05 24.61 0.57
CA PHE A 327 -4.49 23.69 -0.48
C PHE A 327 -4.49 22.22 -0.06
N VAL A 328 -3.65 21.85 0.93
CA VAL A 328 -3.35 20.43 1.26
C VAL A 328 -3.39 20.15 2.78
N HIS A 329 -3.59 21.16 3.62
CA HIS A 329 -3.69 20.92 5.07
C HIS A 329 -4.99 20.18 5.40
N GLY A 330 -4.87 18.98 5.95
CA GLY A 330 -5.96 18.29 6.64
C GLY A 330 -6.17 18.88 8.03
N TYR A 331 -7.35 18.66 8.62
CA TYR A 331 -7.55 18.88 10.05
C TYR A 331 -7.30 17.57 10.80
N MET A 332 -7.11 17.58 12.12
CA MET A 332 -7.11 16.32 12.89
C MET A 332 -8.51 15.67 12.80
N ASN A 333 -8.62 14.35 13.02
CA ASN A 333 -9.94 13.70 13.05
C ASN A 333 -10.78 14.36 14.16
N PRO A 334 -11.89 15.06 13.84
CA PRO A 334 -12.57 15.90 14.82
C PRO A 334 -13.23 15.08 15.95
N PHE A 335 -13.53 13.80 15.71
CA PHE A 335 -14.20 12.92 16.68
C PHE A 335 -13.22 12.21 17.62
N LEU A 336 -11.96 12.10 17.20
CA LEU A 336 -10.94 11.27 17.85
C LEU A 336 -9.73 12.08 18.36
N ARG A 337 -9.72 13.39 18.08
CA ARG A 337 -8.70 14.32 18.53
C ARG A 337 -8.56 14.26 20.05
N ASN A 338 -7.33 14.12 20.53
CA ASN A 338 -6.97 14.06 21.96
C ASN A 338 -7.53 12.83 22.72
N ASN A 339 -8.09 11.83 22.03
CA ASN A 339 -8.57 10.59 22.65
C ASN A 339 -7.99 9.35 21.95
N LEU A 340 -6.74 9.03 22.30
CA LEU A 340 -6.03 7.85 21.77
C LEU A 340 -6.81 6.55 22.01
N GLY A 341 -7.25 6.31 23.25
CA GLY A 341 -7.97 5.10 23.60
C GLY A 341 -9.24 4.94 22.76
N GLY A 342 -10.01 6.02 22.62
CA GLY A 342 -11.18 6.06 21.76
C GLY A 342 -10.85 5.75 20.29
N SER A 343 -9.72 6.25 19.78
CA SER A 343 -9.28 6.00 18.39
C SER A 343 -8.98 4.53 18.14
N ILE A 344 -8.26 3.89 19.07
CA ILE A 344 -7.94 2.46 19.00
C ILE A 344 -9.22 1.63 19.05
N VAL A 345 -10.15 1.96 19.95
CA VAL A 345 -11.43 1.24 20.10
C VAL A 345 -12.30 1.40 18.85
N VAL A 346 -12.46 2.62 18.33
CA VAL A 346 -13.24 2.88 17.12
C VAL A 346 -12.63 2.19 15.91
N GLY A 347 -11.30 2.28 15.74
CA GLY A 347 -10.57 1.57 14.69
C GLY A 347 -10.76 0.05 14.78
N ALA A 348 -10.67 -0.54 15.98
CA ALA A 348 -10.84 -1.97 16.19
C ALA A 348 -12.28 -2.44 15.89
N ILE A 349 -13.29 -1.67 16.32
CA ILE A 349 -14.69 -1.95 16.00
C ILE A 349 -14.90 -1.88 14.48
N ALA A 350 -14.40 -0.83 13.84
CA ALA A 350 -14.49 -0.66 12.39
C ALA A 350 -13.85 -1.83 11.62
N PHE A 351 -12.64 -2.21 12.02
CA PHE A 351 -11.93 -3.37 11.47
C PHE A 351 -12.76 -4.67 11.62
N ALA A 352 -13.31 -4.91 12.82
CA ALA A 352 -14.13 -6.09 13.09
C ALA A 352 -15.43 -6.10 12.29
N VAL A 353 -16.10 -4.94 12.14
CA VAL A 353 -17.32 -4.78 11.35
C VAL A 353 -17.05 -5.11 9.88
N LEU A 354 -15.97 -4.60 9.29
CA LEU A 354 -15.60 -4.94 7.91
C LEU A 354 -15.31 -6.44 7.78
N LEU A 355 -14.54 -7.03 8.70
CA LEU A 355 -14.29 -8.48 8.67
C LEU A 355 -15.57 -9.30 8.75
N TYR A 356 -16.52 -8.90 9.60
CA TYR A 356 -17.80 -9.58 9.74
C TYR A 356 -18.57 -9.57 8.41
N TYR A 357 -18.80 -8.41 7.80
CA TYR A 357 -19.57 -8.32 6.55
C TYR A 357 -18.85 -8.96 5.37
N LEU A 358 -17.51 -8.89 5.36
CA LEU A 358 -16.70 -9.37 4.24
C LEU A 358 -16.25 -10.83 4.37
N ARG A 359 -16.55 -11.54 5.47
CA ARG A 359 -16.04 -12.89 5.77
C ARG A 359 -16.22 -13.92 4.64
N HIS A 360 -17.28 -13.79 3.85
CA HIS A 360 -17.60 -14.66 2.72
C HIS A 360 -17.23 -14.08 1.34
N SER A 361 -16.63 -12.89 1.29
CA SER A 361 -16.26 -12.24 0.03
C SER A 361 -14.89 -12.69 -0.47
N ALA A 362 -14.54 -12.39 -1.73
CA ALA A 362 -13.20 -12.66 -2.26
C ALA A 362 -12.09 -12.03 -1.40
N ILE A 363 -10.98 -12.75 -1.20
CA ILE A 363 -9.89 -12.35 -0.28
C ILE A 363 -9.27 -10.98 -0.61
N GLY A 364 -9.19 -10.61 -1.89
CA GLY A 364 -8.74 -9.27 -2.31
C GLY A 364 -9.70 -8.16 -1.87
N HIS A 365 -11.00 -8.38 -2.04
CA HIS A 365 -12.03 -7.46 -1.56
C HIS A 365 -11.94 -7.31 -0.03
N GLN A 366 -11.77 -8.42 0.71
CA GLN A 366 -11.56 -8.37 2.16
C GLN A 366 -10.34 -7.52 2.53
N PHE A 367 -9.19 -7.82 1.95
CA PHE A 367 -7.93 -7.17 2.31
C PHE A 367 -7.94 -5.67 1.98
N PHE A 368 -8.30 -5.30 0.75
CA PHE A 368 -8.30 -3.89 0.33
C PHE A 368 -9.31 -3.06 1.13
N SER A 369 -10.49 -3.60 1.46
CA SER A 369 -11.45 -2.92 2.32
C SER A 369 -10.92 -2.74 3.74
N VAL A 370 -10.38 -3.79 4.35
CA VAL A 370 -9.93 -3.76 5.75
C VAL A 370 -8.77 -2.77 5.95
N MET A 371 -7.89 -2.61 4.96
CA MET A 371 -6.81 -1.61 5.04
C MET A 371 -7.33 -0.17 5.19
N THR A 372 -8.54 0.14 4.70
CA THR A 372 -9.13 1.48 4.87
C THR A 372 -9.53 1.80 6.31
N SER A 373 -9.57 0.79 7.21
CA SER A 373 -9.77 1.05 8.65
C SER A 373 -8.64 1.87 9.27
N ILE A 374 -7.48 1.99 8.62
CA ILE A 374 -6.39 2.91 9.00
C ILE A 374 -6.92 4.32 9.29
N PHE A 375 -7.91 4.79 8.53
CA PHE A 375 -8.48 6.14 8.68
C PHE A 375 -9.20 6.37 10.02
N LEU A 376 -9.51 5.29 10.75
CA LEU A 376 -10.20 5.33 12.03
C LEU A 376 -9.31 4.95 13.22
N PHE A 377 -8.20 4.25 12.98
CA PHE A 377 -7.16 4.05 14.01
C PHE A 377 -6.30 5.29 14.21
N ASN A 378 -6.15 6.09 13.17
CA ASN A 378 -5.31 7.29 13.21
C ASN A 378 -6.12 8.50 13.74
N PRO A 379 -5.79 9.05 14.93
CA PRO A 379 -6.43 10.27 15.42
C PRO A 379 -6.14 11.49 14.53
N GLN A 380 -5.17 11.38 13.62
CA GLN A 380 -4.78 12.39 12.65
C GLN A 380 -4.80 11.81 11.23
N THR A 381 -5.98 11.61 10.66
CA THR A 381 -6.07 11.31 9.23
C THR A 381 -5.74 12.57 8.45
N TRP A 382 -4.91 12.48 7.42
CA TRP A 382 -4.63 13.62 6.55
C TRP A 382 -4.96 13.23 5.11
N ILE A 383 -5.16 14.20 4.21
CA ILE A 383 -5.56 13.93 2.83
C ILE A 383 -4.57 13.02 2.09
N MET A 384 -3.26 13.18 2.33
CA MET A 384 -2.22 12.30 1.79
C MET A 384 -2.36 10.85 2.26
N GLY A 385 -2.89 10.61 3.46
CA GLY A 385 -3.14 9.26 3.96
C GLY A 385 -4.23 8.53 3.15
N LEU A 386 -5.09 9.25 2.44
CA LEU A 386 -6.17 8.66 1.66
C LEU A 386 -5.69 7.80 0.48
N VAL A 387 -4.39 7.77 0.17
CA VAL A 387 -3.80 6.80 -0.78
C VAL A 387 -4.09 5.34 -0.42
N TRP A 388 -4.35 5.04 0.87
CA TRP A 388 -4.78 3.71 1.32
C TRP A 388 -6.15 3.29 0.78
N TYR A 389 -6.93 4.22 0.24
CA TYR A 389 -8.21 3.94 -0.43
C TYR A 389 -8.02 3.51 -1.90
N ILE A 390 -6.90 3.85 -2.54
CA ILE A 390 -6.65 3.57 -3.97
C ILE A 390 -6.76 2.08 -4.33
N PRO A 391 -6.17 1.13 -3.58
CA PRO A 391 -6.28 -0.30 -3.91
C PRO A 391 -7.73 -0.79 -3.93
N PHE A 392 -8.53 -0.35 -2.96
CA PHE A 392 -9.96 -0.68 -2.89
C PHE A 392 -10.74 -0.04 -4.05
N PHE A 393 -10.47 1.24 -4.32
CA PHE A 393 -11.09 1.99 -5.42
C PHE A 393 -10.83 1.31 -6.78
N VAL A 394 -9.57 1.08 -7.15
CA VAL A 394 -9.18 0.46 -8.42
C VAL A 394 -9.78 -0.94 -8.54
N TYR A 395 -9.75 -1.74 -7.46
CA TYR A 395 -10.29 -3.09 -7.46
C TYR A 395 -11.81 -3.15 -7.74
N LEU A 396 -12.57 -2.16 -7.25
CA LEU A 396 -14.03 -2.15 -7.38
C LEU A 396 -14.57 -1.32 -8.53
N PHE A 397 -13.82 -0.36 -9.06
CA PHE A 397 -14.32 0.62 -10.02
C PHE A 397 -15.02 -0.03 -11.22
N ASN A 398 -14.48 -1.15 -11.70
CA ASN A 398 -15.03 -1.90 -12.83
C ASN A 398 -16.28 -2.70 -12.52
N LYS A 399 -16.43 -3.10 -11.26
CA LYS A 399 -17.53 -3.93 -10.77
C LYS A 399 -18.71 -3.07 -10.31
N ALA A 400 -18.50 -1.77 -10.18
CA ALA A 400 -19.50 -0.81 -9.77
C ALA A 400 -20.39 -0.36 -10.96
N ASN A 401 -21.68 -0.16 -10.69
CA ASN A 401 -22.58 0.52 -11.61
C ASN A 401 -22.34 2.05 -11.59
N HIS A 402 -23.11 2.83 -12.36
CA HIS A 402 -22.92 4.29 -12.43
C HIS A 402 -22.98 4.99 -11.07
N LEU A 403 -23.95 4.64 -10.22
CA LEU A 403 -24.06 5.18 -8.87
C LEU A 403 -22.86 4.75 -8.01
N GLY A 404 -22.48 3.47 -8.07
CA GLY A 404 -21.32 2.94 -7.35
C GLY A 404 -20.03 3.64 -7.74
N LYS A 405 -19.81 3.92 -9.03
CA LYS A 405 -18.63 4.66 -9.51
C LYS A 405 -18.63 6.10 -9.00
N PHE A 406 -19.77 6.80 -9.09
CA PHE A 406 -19.89 8.15 -8.55
C PHE A 406 -19.49 8.18 -7.07
N VAL A 407 -20.08 7.30 -6.26
CA VAL A 407 -19.76 7.21 -4.83
C VAL A 407 -18.31 6.84 -4.59
N LEU A 408 -17.73 5.90 -5.35
CA LEU A 408 -16.34 5.48 -5.22
C LEU A 408 -15.34 6.62 -5.46
N VAL A 409 -15.64 7.54 -6.38
CA VAL A 409 -14.76 8.67 -6.75
C VAL A 409 -14.79 9.77 -5.69
N LEU A 410 -15.90 9.95 -4.95
CA LEU A 410 -16.08 11.08 -4.02
C LEU A 410 -14.89 11.31 -3.07
N PRO A 411 -14.36 10.32 -2.33
CA PRO A 411 -13.26 10.59 -1.40
C PRO A 411 -11.99 11.12 -2.07
N LEU A 412 -11.75 10.74 -3.33
CA LEU A 412 -10.54 11.11 -4.08
C LEU A 412 -10.56 12.57 -4.57
N PHE A 413 -11.77 13.15 -4.75
CA PHE A 413 -11.97 14.48 -5.34
C PHE A 413 -12.78 15.44 -4.46
N MET A 414 -13.26 14.99 -3.30
CA MET A 414 -13.85 15.90 -2.33
C MET A 414 -12.73 16.79 -1.77
N PRO A 415 -12.87 18.12 -1.82
CA PRO A 415 -11.87 19.00 -1.21
C PRO A 415 -11.73 18.63 0.27
N PRO A 416 -10.54 18.80 0.86
CA PRO A 416 -10.21 18.32 2.20
C PRO A 416 -10.88 19.14 3.32
N PHE A 417 -12.21 19.29 3.29
CA PHE A 417 -12.99 19.96 4.32
C PHE A 417 -13.08 19.07 5.57
N THR A 418 -12.84 19.70 6.73
CA THR A 418 -13.00 19.15 8.10
C THR A 418 -12.34 17.80 8.40
N ASN A 419 -11.46 17.29 7.52
CA ASN A 419 -10.88 15.95 7.61
C ASN A 419 -11.90 14.79 7.57
N SER A 420 -13.03 15.00 6.89
CA SER A 420 -14.09 13.99 6.76
C SER A 420 -13.78 12.95 5.66
N ASN A 421 -12.85 13.21 4.74
CA ASN A 421 -12.58 12.34 3.59
C ASN A 421 -12.20 10.90 3.98
N GLY A 422 -11.41 10.71 5.04
CA GLY A 422 -11.07 9.38 5.54
C GLY A 422 -12.27 8.64 6.11
N MET A 423 -13.15 9.35 6.84
CA MET A 423 -14.39 8.78 7.37
C MET A 423 -15.39 8.46 6.25
N LEU A 424 -15.50 9.36 5.26
CA LEU A 424 -16.30 9.14 4.06
C LEU A 424 -15.80 7.93 3.27
N ALA A 425 -14.50 7.81 3.06
CA ALA A 425 -13.90 6.65 2.40
C ALA A 425 -14.25 5.35 3.15
N TYR A 426 -14.11 5.34 4.49
CA TYR A 426 -14.51 4.18 5.29
C TYR A 426 -16.02 3.89 5.18
N ALA A 427 -16.88 4.91 5.25
CA ALA A 427 -18.33 4.75 5.14
C ALA A 427 -18.73 4.15 3.78
N ILE A 428 -18.06 4.58 2.70
CA ILE A 428 -18.24 4.03 1.36
C ILE A 428 -17.77 2.57 1.30
N VAL A 429 -16.60 2.26 1.86
CA VAL A 429 -16.11 0.88 1.95
C VAL A 429 -17.11 -0.01 2.69
N LEU A 430 -17.69 0.49 3.79
CA LEU A 430 -18.72 -0.21 4.54
C LEU A 430 -20.00 -0.42 3.70
N ALA A 431 -20.40 0.57 2.90
CA ALA A 431 -21.54 0.43 1.98
C ALA A 431 -21.30 -0.65 0.92
N PHE A 432 -20.06 -0.82 0.44
CA PHE A 432 -19.68 -1.92 -0.44
C PHE A 432 -19.47 -3.25 0.31
N ALA A 433 -19.28 -3.25 1.64
CA ALA A 433 -19.17 -4.47 2.43
C ALA A 433 -20.55 -5.05 2.77
N ILE A 434 -21.52 -4.20 3.13
CA ILE A 434 -22.87 -4.63 3.55
C ILE A 434 -23.64 -5.17 2.34
N PRO A 435 -24.17 -6.42 2.37
CA PRO A 435 -24.80 -7.04 1.21
C PRO A 435 -25.94 -6.25 0.56
N LYS A 436 -26.81 -5.63 1.37
CA LYS A 436 -27.99 -4.88 0.91
C LYS A 436 -27.62 -3.63 0.13
N SER A 437 -26.66 -2.84 0.62
CA SER A 437 -26.16 -1.65 -0.08
C SER A 437 -25.25 -2.03 -1.23
N ARG A 438 -24.38 -3.04 -1.06
CA ARG A 438 -23.48 -3.54 -2.12
C ARG A 438 -24.24 -3.92 -3.39
N HIS A 439 -25.38 -4.61 -3.27
CA HIS A 439 -26.20 -4.98 -4.43
C HIS A 439 -26.71 -3.77 -5.23
N ARG A 440 -26.90 -2.62 -4.59
CA ARG A 440 -27.33 -1.37 -5.26
C ARG A 440 -26.18 -0.62 -5.94
N LEU A 441 -24.94 -0.90 -5.55
CA LEU A 441 -23.75 -0.17 -6.00
C LEU A 441 -22.93 -0.96 -7.03
N LEU A 442 -23.07 -2.29 -7.06
CA LEU A 442 -22.43 -3.14 -8.05
C LEU A 442 -23.27 -3.28 -9.32
N ASP A 443 -22.59 -3.57 -10.43
CA ASP A 443 -23.22 -4.05 -11.63
C ASP A 443 -23.87 -5.43 -11.36
N PRO A 444 -25.18 -5.62 -11.64
CA PRO A 444 -25.87 -6.88 -11.41
C PRO A 444 -25.17 -8.07 -12.09
N SER A 445 -24.60 -7.85 -13.29
CA SER A 445 -23.93 -8.88 -14.10
C SER A 445 -22.62 -9.40 -13.49
N LEU A 446 -21.97 -8.61 -12.62
CA LEU A 446 -20.67 -8.92 -12.00
C LEU A 446 -20.76 -9.19 -10.49
N SER A 447 -21.99 -9.24 -9.96
CA SER A 447 -22.25 -9.33 -8.51
C SER A 447 -21.93 -10.70 -7.89
N THR A 448 -21.85 -11.76 -8.68
CA THR A 448 -21.52 -13.14 -8.27
C THR A 448 -20.02 -13.34 -8.03
N GLU A 449 -19.15 -12.66 -8.76
CA GLU A 449 -17.69 -12.79 -8.63
C GLU A 449 -17.13 -12.30 -7.29
N ILE A 450 -17.82 -11.35 -6.64
CA ILE A 450 -17.40 -10.83 -5.33
C ILE A 450 -17.77 -11.79 -4.19
N ARG A 451 -18.75 -12.68 -4.40
CA ARG A 451 -19.22 -13.67 -3.41
C ARG A 451 -18.38 -14.94 -3.36
N ASN A 452 -17.76 -15.34 -4.47
CA ASN A 452 -17.14 -16.65 -4.55
C ASN A 452 -15.66 -16.58 -4.15
N ASN A 453 -15.30 -17.32 -3.10
CA ASN A 453 -13.92 -17.66 -2.77
C ASN A 453 -13.56 -18.94 -3.56
N PRO A 454 -12.77 -18.86 -4.64
CA PRO A 454 -12.43 -20.04 -5.46
C PRO A 454 -11.69 -21.11 -4.65
N LEU A 455 -11.05 -20.72 -3.53
CA LEU A 455 -10.27 -21.62 -2.68
C LEU A 455 -11.10 -22.33 -1.60
N SER A 456 -12.40 -22.05 -1.48
CA SER A 456 -13.26 -22.71 -0.48
C SER A 456 -13.97 -23.97 -1.01
N GLN A 457 -14.03 -24.16 -2.33
CA GLN A 457 -14.69 -25.32 -2.93
C GLN A 457 -13.74 -26.50 -3.17
N SER A 458 -12.45 -26.26 -3.41
CA SER A 458 -11.47 -27.35 -3.60
C SER A 458 -11.21 -28.18 -2.34
N GLY A 459 -11.54 -27.68 -1.14
CA GLY A 459 -11.42 -28.41 0.12
C GLY A 459 -12.64 -29.26 0.50
N ARG A 460 -13.77 -29.14 -0.20
CA ARG A 460 -14.98 -29.94 0.08
C ARG A 460 -15.17 -31.14 -0.86
N ILE A 461 -14.53 -31.12 -2.03
CA ILE A 461 -14.67 -32.20 -3.03
C ILE A 461 -13.71 -33.36 -2.71
N ALA A 462 -12.67 -33.16 -1.89
CA ALA A 462 -11.69 -34.20 -1.56
C ALA A 462 -12.02 -35.07 -0.33
N LEU A 463 -13.20 -34.93 0.30
CA LEU A 463 -13.55 -35.64 1.54
C LEU A 463 -14.95 -36.27 1.54
N GLY A 464 -15.59 -36.44 0.38
CA GLY A 464 -16.98 -36.86 0.35
C GLY A 464 -17.40 -37.57 -0.93
N GLU A 465 -16.61 -38.51 -1.43
CA GLU A 465 -17.07 -39.50 -2.41
C GLU A 465 -16.03 -40.62 -2.49
N GLY A 466 -16.33 -41.78 -1.93
CA GLY A 466 -15.50 -42.97 -2.11
C GLY A 466 -15.30 -43.89 -0.92
N VAL A 467 -16.33 -44.19 -0.12
CA VAL A 467 -16.44 -45.50 0.57
C VAL A 467 -17.91 -45.77 0.89
N ARG A 468 -18.72 -46.20 -0.10
CA ARG A 468 -19.94 -47.02 0.13
C ARG A 468 -20.29 -47.75 -1.15
N GLY A 469 -19.90 -49.01 -1.22
CA GLY A 469 -20.28 -49.91 -2.30
C GLY A 469 -19.25 -51.01 -2.46
N ILE A 470 -19.64 -52.22 -2.08
CA ILE A 470 -19.05 -53.55 -2.30
C ILE A 470 -18.82 -54.26 -0.95
N ALA A 471 -19.90 -54.89 -0.48
CA ALA A 471 -19.90 -56.06 0.39
C ALA A 471 -21.23 -56.78 0.12
N GLY A 472 -21.20 -57.70 -0.83
CA GLY A 472 -22.34 -58.51 -1.24
C GLY A 472 -21.86 -59.52 -2.27
N ILE A 473 -21.92 -60.80 -1.86
CA ILE A 473 -21.53 -62.05 -2.53
C ILE A 473 -20.08 -62.45 -2.28
#